data_AF-A0A2T5BQ57-F1
#
_entry.id   AF-A0A2T5BQ57-F1
#
_cell.length_a   1.000
_cell.length_b   1.000
_cell.length_c   1.000
_cell.angle_alpha   90.00
_cell.angle_beta   90.00
_cell.angle_gamma   90.00
#
_symmetry.space_group_name_H-M   'P 1'
#
loop_
_entity.id
_entity.type
_entity.pdbx_description
1 polymer ?
#
loop_
_entity_poly.entity_id
_entity_poly.type
_entity_poly.pdbx_seq_one_letter_code
_entity_poly.pdbx_strand_id
1 'polypeptide(L)'
;MIEAIIIMLIIVVNMIFPVRPMLIIPRMIIDMYGVIPYINRRRRPIMFAIETTAPTPGKMEARKELRMHRADEERIKAAAAATGLQEADFIRQAALARAHEVEQRMSLSILPIDAFESFKAAVEAPGKVVPGLARAAEASKGLLKDAD
;
A
#
# COMPACT_ATOMS: atom_id res chain seq x y z
N MET A 1 12.02 -1.68 -41.31
CA MET A 1 10.68 -1.38 -41.90
C MET A 1 9.56 -1.37 -40.84
N ILE A 2 9.61 -2.18 -39.79
CA ILE A 2 8.59 -2.20 -38.72
C ILE A 2 8.62 -0.92 -37.85
N GLU A 3 9.80 -0.38 -37.55
CA GLU A 3 9.94 0.85 -36.75
C GLU A 3 9.31 2.09 -37.42
N ALA A 4 9.40 2.19 -38.75
CA ALA A 4 8.79 3.28 -39.51
C ALA A 4 7.26 3.25 -39.44
N ILE A 5 6.67 2.04 -39.36
CA ILE A 5 5.22 1.84 -39.25
C ILE A 5 4.73 2.23 -37.85
N ILE A 6 5.49 1.91 -36.79
CA ILE A 6 5.16 2.29 -35.41
C ILE A 6 5.19 3.81 -35.24
N ILE A 7 6.20 4.49 -35.79
CA ILE A 7 6.32 5.95 -35.73
C ILE A 7 5.18 6.62 -36.52
N MET A 8 4.82 6.08 -37.70
CA MET A 8 3.67 6.60 -38.47
C MET A 8 2.34 6.41 -37.72
N LEU A 9 2.16 5.29 -37.02
CA LEU A 9 0.94 5.01 -36.24
C LEU A 9 0.80 5.99 -35.07
N ILE A 10 1.90 6.31 -34.39
CA ILE A 10 1.92 7.29 -33.28
C ILE A 10 1.57 8.69 -33.79
N ILE A 11 2.09 9.10 -34.95
CA ILE A 11 1.81 10.42 -35.53
C ILE A 11 0.34 10.53 -35.98
N VAL A 12 -0.20 9.50 -36.65
CA VAL A 12 -1.59 9.51 -37.13
C VAL A 12 -2.59 9.50 -35.97
N VAL A 13 -2.33 8.74 -34.91
CA VAL A 13 -3.17 8.74 -33.69
C VAL A 13 -3.18 10.12 -33.03
N ASN A 14 -2.04 10.82 -33.00
CA ASN A 14 -1.92 12.14 -32.41
C ASN A 14 -2.55 13.27 -33.28
N MET A 15 -2.80 13.00 -34.56
CA MET A 15 -3.46 13.95 -35.49
C MET A 15 -4.99 13.83 -35.47
N ILE A 16 -5.52 12.64 -35.18
CA ILE A 16 -6.98 12.36 -35.15
C ILE A 16 -7.60 12.77 -33.81
N PHE A 17 -6.83 12.73 -32.71
CA PHE A 17 -7.28 13.19 -31.39
C PHE A 17 -6.46 14.40 -30.93
N PRO A 18 -6.83 15.65 -31.30
CA PRO A 18 -6.21 16.84 -30.74
C PRO A 18 -6.71 17.05 -29.30
N VAL A 19 -6.19 16.27 -28.35
CA VAL A 19 -6.57 16.44 -26.95
C VAL A 19 -5.86 17.68 -26.43
N ARG A 20 -6.62 18.78 -26.36
CA ARG A 20 -6.24 20.03 -25.68
C ARG A 20 -5.74 19.75 -24.26
N PRO A 21 -4.77 20.51 -23.73
CA PRO A 21 -4.37 20.42 -22.33
C PRO A 21 -5.46 21.07 -21.48
N MET A 22 -6.50 20.30 -21.14
CA MET A 22 -7.45 20.71 -20.12
C MET A 22 -6.82 20.35 -18.77
N LEU A 23 -6.59 21.36 -17.93
CA LEU A 23 -6.20 21.20 -16.53
C LEU A 23 -7.22 20.27 -15.84
N ILE A 24 -6.87 19.00 -15.69
CA ILE A 24 -7.58 18.08 -14.82
C ILE A 24 -6.90 18.18 -13.46
N ILE A 25 -7.53 18.94 -12.57
CA ILE A 25 -7.29 18.86 -11.13
C ILE A 25 -7.76 17.47 -10.70
N PRO A 26 -6.91 16.54 -10.23
CA PRO A 26 -7.39 15.25 -9.75
C PRO A 26 -7.91 15.43 -8.32
N ARG A 27 -9.08 16.06 -8.20
CA ARG A 27 -9.93 15.93 -7.02
C ARG A 27 -10.88 14.79 -7.35
N MET A 28 -10.64 13.61 -6.78
CA MET A 28 -11.31 12.31 -7.03
C MET A 28 -10.56 11.36 -7.99
N ILE A 29 -9.40 10.87 -7.56
CA ILE A 29 -9.09 9.43 -7.72
C ILE A 29 -9.36 8.81 -6.35
N ILE A 30 -10.64 8.68 -6.03
CA ILE A 30 -11.16 7.93 -4.90
C ILE A 30 -12.24 7.05 -5.53
N ASP A 31 -11.90 5.89 -6.11
CA ASP A 31 -12.81 4.71 -6.14
C ASP A 31 -12.26 3.41 -6.78
N MET A 32 -11.02 2.97 -6.50
CA MET A 32 -10.64 1.60 -6.97
C MET A 32 -9.67 0.83 -6.07
N TYR A 33 -8.94 1.51 -5.19
CA TYR A 33 -8.17 0.89 -4.12
C TYR A 33 -8.69 1.50 -2.82
N GLY A 34 -9.38 0.70 -1.99
CA GLY A 34 -10.03 1.12 -0.75
C GLY A 34 -9.05 1.59 0.34
N VAL A 35 -8.26 2.63 0.06
CA VAL A 35 -7.34 3.28 0.96
C VAL A 35 -8.05 4.50 1.52
N ILE A 36 -8.71 4.32 2.66
CA ILE A 36 -9.12 5.44 3.49
C ILE A 36 -7.83 6.18 3.90
N PRO A 37 -7.71 7.50 3.69
CA PRO A 37 -6.61 8.25 4.28
C PRO A 37 -6.83 8.28 5.80
N TYR A 38 -6.07 7.49 6.54
CA TYR A 38 -6.00 7.62 8.00
C TYR A 38 -5.31 8.94 8.34
N ILE A 39 -6.09 9.99 8.51
CA ILE A 39 -5.66 11.26 9.09
C ILE A 39 -5.46 11.01 10.60
N ASN A 40 -4.22 10.74 11.01
CA ASN A 40 -3.85 10.78 12.42
C ASN A 40 -3.44 12.21 12.82
N ARG A 41 -3.86 12.66 14.01
CA ARG A 41 -3.83 14.05 14.52
C ARG A 41 -2.41 14.61 14.77
N ARG A 42 -1.36 13.84 14.48
CA ARG A 42 0.04 14.26 14.60
C ARG A 42 0.70 14.21 13.23
N ARG A 43 0.92 15.40 12.65
CA ARG A 43 1.57 15.65 11.36
C ARG A 43 2.98 15.04 11.29
N ARG A 44 3.10 13.76 10.94
CA ARG A 44 4.31 13.15 10.38
C ARG A 44 3.90 12.27 9.20
N PRO A 45 4.47 12.47 8.00
CA PRO A 45 4.30 11.53 6.90
C PRO A 45 5.16 10.30 7.21
N ILE A 46 4.57 9.28 7.82
CA ILE A 46 5.19 7.96 7.91
C ILE A 46 4.77 7.23 6.63
N MET A 47 5.56 7.38 5.56
CA MET A 47 5.41 6.50 4.41
C MET A 47 5.94 5.12 4.84
N PHE A 48 5.04 4.14 4.93
CA PHE A 48 5.32 2.69 5.01
C PHE A 48 5.75 2.04 6.34
N ALA A 49 5.52 2.65 7.50
CA ALA A 49 5.72 1.92 8.77
C ALA A 49 4.44 1.94 9.61
N ILE A 50 3.75 0.79 9.67
CA ILE A 50 2.97 0.47 10.87
C ILE A 50 4.01 0.22 11.95
N GLU A 51 3.89 0.90 13.10
CA GLU A 51 4.73 0.56 14.26
C GLU A 51 4.47 -0.91 14.61
N THR A 52 5.45 -1.77 14.37
CA THR A 52 5.39 -3.17 14.80
C THR A 52 5.29 -3.18 16.32
N THR A 53 4.09 -3.42 16.84
CA THR A 53 3.89 -3.52 18.27
C THR A 53 4.29 -4.93 18.71
N ALA A 54 5.27 -5.02 19.60
CA ALA A 54 5.64 -6.30 20.18
C ALA A 54 4.43 -6.87 20.96
N PRO A 55 4.17 -8.18 20.90
CA PRO A 55 3.09 -8.79 21.66
C PRO A 55 3.30 -8.48 23.14
N THR A 56 2.34 -7.77 23.76
CA THR A 56 2.45 -7.37 25.16
C THR A 56 2.29 -8.60 26.05
N PRO A 57 3.34 -9.03 26.77
CA PRO A 57 3.21 -10.11 27.74
C PRO A 57 2.50 -9.58 28.98
N GLY A 58 1.48 -10.29 29.47
CA GLY A 58 0.78 -9.92 30.70
C GLY A 58 -0.72 -10.15 30.67
N LYS A 59 -1.42 -9.61 31.67
CA LYS A 59 -2.88 -9.68 31.77
C LYS A 59 -3.52 -8.81 30.70
N MET A 60 -4.66 -9.26 30.17
CA MET A 60 -5.46 -8.48 29.22
C MET A 60 -6.15 -7.31 29.94
N GLU A 61 -5.49 -6.15 29.94
CA GLU A 61 -5.96 -4.95 30.65
C GLU A 61 -6.81 -4.01 29.78
N ALA A 62 -6.57 -4.03 28.46
CA ALA A 62 -7.31 -3.20 27.52
C ALA A 62 -8.68 -3.82 27.20
N ARG A 63 -9.75 -3.08 27.47
CA ARG A 63 -11.12 -3.47 27.11
C ARG A 63 -11.56 -2.72 25.85
N LYS A 64 -12.18 -3.45 24.92
CA LYS A 64 -12.79 -2.89 23.71
C LYS A 64 -14.30 -3.02 23.78
N GLU A 65 -14.99 -1.89 23.77
CA GLU A 65 -16.44 -1.87 23.59
C GLU A 65 -16.79 -1.85 22.10
N LEU A 66 -17.76 -2.68 21.71
CA LEU A 66 -18.21 -2.83 20.33
C LEU A 66 -19.73 -2.81 20.29
N ARG A 67 -20.29 -1.97 19.41
CA ARG A 67 -21.72 -1.97 19.07
C ARG A 67 -21.87 -2.58 17.69
N MET A 68 -22.82 -3.50 17.55
CA MET A 68 -23.07 -4.19 16.29
C MET A 68 -24.57 -4.32 16.05
N HIS A 69 -24.94 -4.50 14.79
CA HIS A 69 -26.29 -4.88 14.44
C HIS A 69 -26.53 -6.33 14.86
N ARG A 70 -27.76 -6.63 15.27
CA ARG A 70 -28.16 -7.95 15.73
C ARG A 70 -27.87 -9.07 14.72
N ALA A 71 -28.03 -8.79 13.43
CA ALA A 71 -27.72 -9.76 12.37
C ALA A 71 -26.23 -10.12 12.32
N ASP A 72 -25.35 -9.16 12.58
CA ASP A 72 -23.91 -9.40 12.62
C ASP A 72 -23.51 -10.15 13.89
N GLU A 73 -24.12 -9.80 15.03
CA GLU A 73 -23.96 -10.52 16.30
C GLU A 73 -24.33 -12.00 16.16
N GLU A 74 -25.51 -12.30 15.59
CA GLU A 74 -25.98 -13.67 15.41
C GLU A 74 -25.06 -14.49 14.48
N ARG A 75 -24.52 -13.86 13.42
CA ARG A 75 -23.55 -14.49 12.52
C ARG A 75 -22.23 -14.79 13.21
N ILE A 76 -21.70 -13.82 13.96
CA ILE A 76 -20.44 -13.98 14.69
C ILE A 76 -20.58 -15.07 15.75
N LYS A 77 -21.69 -15.07 16.50
CA LYS A 77 -21.99 -16.09 17.50
C LYS A 77 -22.08 -17.49 16.89
N ALA A 78 -22.73 -17.63 15.74
CA ALA A 78 -22.80 -18.91 15.03
C ALA A 78 -21.42 -19.39 14.56
N ALA A 79 -20.57 -18.50 14.04
CA ALA A 79 -19.21 -18.83 13.63
C ALA A 79 -18.30 -19.20 14.81
N ALA A 80 -18.42 -18.49 15.93
CA ALA A 80 -17.73 -18.81 17.17
C ALA A 80 -18.14 -20.20 17.69
N ALA A 81 -19.44 -20.51 17.68
CA ALA A 81 -19.94 -21.83 18.07
C ALA A 81 -19.40 -22.95 17.15
N ALA A 82 -19.36 -22.73 15.83
CA ALA A 82 -18.83 -23.69 14.86
C ALA A 82 -17.33 -23.98 15.05
N THR A 83 -16.59 -23.03 15.61
CA THR A 83 -15.15 -23.16 15.90
C THR A 83 -14.87 -23.61 17.34
N GLY A 84 -15.91 -23.79 18.16
CA GLY A 84 -15.77 -24.15 19.57
C GLY A 84 -15.16 -23.04 20.44
N LEU A 85 -15.23 -21.79 19.99
CA LEU A 85 -14.65 -20.63 20.67
C LEU A 85 -15.71 -19.78 21.35
N GLN A 86 -15.31 -19.09 22.42
CA GLN A 86 -16.11 -17.99 22.95
C GLN A 86 -16.13 -16.84 21.93
N GLU A 87 -17.26 -16.16 21.81
CA GLU A 87 -17.44 -15.05 20.86
C GLU A 87 -16.35 -13.96 20.97
N ALA A 88 -16.00 -13.58 22.21
CA ALA A 88 -14.94 -12.60 22.45
C ALA A 88 -13.56 -13.08 21.95
N ASP A 89 -13.24 -14.35 22.12
CA ASP A 89 -11.99 -14.93 21.62
C ASP A 89 -11.99 -15.08 20.11
N PHE A 90 -13.12 -15.47 19.52
CA PHE A 90 -13.31 -15.53 18.08
C PHE A 90 -13.08 -14.16 17.43
N ILE A 91 -13.72 -13.11 17.95
CA ILE A 91 -13.54 -11.73 17.46
C ILE A 91 -12.08 -11.29 17.62
N ARG A 92 -11.46 -11.57 18.78
CA ARG A 92 -10.06 -11.20 19.03
C ARG A 92 -9.11 -11.87 18.04
N GLN A 93 -9.25 -13.18 17.83
CA GLN A 93 -8.41 -13.93 16.91
C GLN A 93 -8.61 -13.47 15.46
N ALA A 94 -9.85 -13.25 15.04
CA ALA A 94 -10.15 -12.73 13.70
C ALA A 94 -9.54 -11.34 13.47
N ALA A 95 -9.63 -10.45 14.46
CA ALA A 95 -9.05 -9.12 14.39
C ALA A 95 -7.51 -9.17 14.32
N LEU A 96 -6.87 -10.03 15.12
CA LEU A 96 -5.41 -10.21 15.10
C LEU A 96 -4.93 -10.81 13.77
N ALA A 97 -5.62 -11.84 13.27
CA ALA A 97 -5.30 -12.43 11.98
C ALA A 97 -5.37 -11.38 10.86
N ARG A 98 -6.43 -10.55 10.86
CA ARG A 98 -6.57 -9.47 9.89
C ARG A 98 -5.52 -8.38 10.05
N ALA A 99 -5.12 -8.04 11.27
CA ALA A 99 -4.04 -7.10 11.52
C ALA A 99 -2.73 -7.59 10.89
N HIS A 100 -2.37 -8.86 11.13
CA HIS A 100 -1.17 -9.45 10.53
C HIS A 100 -1.21 -9.50 9.00
N GLU A 101 -2.36 -9.80 8.40
CA GLU A 101 -2.49 -9.74 6.93
C GLU A 101 -2.22 -8.32 6.39
N VAL A 102 -2.71 -7.29 7.09
CA VAL A 102 -2.50 -5.89 6.70
C VAL A 102 -1.04 -5.50 6.88
N GLU A 103 -0.42 -5.89 7.98
CA GLU A 103 1.02 -5.68 8.24
C GLU A 103 1.89 -6.32 7.15
N GLN A 104 1.61 -7.57 6.79
CA GLN A 104 2.32 -8.29 5.74
C GLN A 104 2.14 -7.65 4.35
N ARG A 105 0.93 -7.18 4.04
CA ARG A 105 0.67 -6.49 2.76
C ARG A 105 1.39 -5.14 2.67
N MET A 106 1.68 -4.50 3.79
CA MET A 106 2.45 -3.26 3.80
C MET A 106 3.96 -3.49 3.65
N SER A 107 4.48 -4.66 4.02
CA SER A 107 5.89 -5.02 3.83
C SER A 107 6.20 -5.65 2.47
N LEU A 108 5.20 -6.18 1.77
CA LEU A 108 5.36 -6.89 0.51
C LEU A 108 4.84 -6.08 -0.69
N SER A 109 5.68 -5.88 -1.69
CA SER A 109 5.26 -5.35 -2.99
C SER A 109 4.90 -6.51 -3.93
N ILE A 110 3.66 -6.55 -4.41
CA ILE A 110 3.24 -7.50 -5.45
C ILE A 110 3.47 -6.83 -6.80
N LEU A 111 4.47 -7.31 -7.56
CA LEU A 111 4.72 -6.84 -8.92
C LEU A 111 4.15 -7.83 -9.95
N PRO A 112 3.48 -7.35 -11.01
CA PRO A 112 3.21 -8.16 -12.20
C PRO A 112 4.52 -8.73 -12.77
N ILE A 113 4.44 -9.90 -13.41
CA ILE A 113 5.61 -10.64 -13.92
C ILE A 113 6.46 -9.74 -14.84
N ASP A 114 5.85 -9.01 -15.76
CA ASP A 114 6.58 -8.14 -16.69
C ASP A 114 7.32 -6.99 -15.98
N ALA A 115 6.73 -6.45 -14.91
CA ALA A 115 7.35 -5.42 -14.08
C ALA A 115 8.50 -6.00 -13.24
N PHE A 116 8.35 -7.24 -12.76
CA PHE A 116 9.40 -7.94 -12.05
C PHE A 116 10.60 -8.27 -12.95
N GLU A 117 10.37 -8.77 -14.17
CA GLU A 117 11.44 -9.01 -15.15
C GLU A 117 12.15 -7.70 -15.54
N SER A 118 11.39 -6.62 -15.73
CA SER A 118 11.97 -5.29 -15.99
C SER A 118 12.81 -4.79 -14.81
N PHE A 119 12.35 -5.00 -13.58
CA PHE A 119 13.10 -4.67 -12.37
C PHE A 119 14.39 -5.49 -12.28
N LYS A 120 14.33 -6.80 -12.52
CA LYS A 120 15.50 -7.69 -12.51
C LYS A 120 16.55 -7.23 -13.52
N ALA A 121 16.14 -6.97 -14.76
CA ALA A 121 17.04 -6.46 -15.80
C ALA A 121 17.68 -5.13 -15.40
N ALA A 122 16.93 -4.24 -14.73
CA ALA A 122 17.44 -2.95 -14.26
C ALA A 122 18.45 -3.09 -13.10
N VAL A 123 18.28 -4.07 -12.20
CA VAL A 123 19.21 -4.34 -11.10
C VAL A 123 20.51 -4.99 -11.57
N GLU A 124 20.44 -5.83 -12.61
CA GLU A 124 21.63 -6.49 -13.18
C GLU A 124 22.48 -5.56 -14.07
N ALA A 125 21.88 -4.50 -14.62
CA ALA A 125 22.60 -3.53 -15.44
C ALA A 125 23.42 -2.53 -14.59
N PRO A 126 24.58 -2.07 -15.08
CA PRO A 126 25.33 -1.00 -14.43
C PRO A 126 24.47 0.27 -14.28
N GLY A 127 24.42 0.81 -13.07
CA GLY A 127 23.68 2.04 -12.78
C GLY A 127 24.23 3.24 -13.57
N LYS A 128 23.33 4.12 -14.02
CA LYS A 128 23.69 5.39 -14.65
C LYS A 128 23.53 6.54 -13.66
N VAL A 129 24.56 7.39 -13.56
CA VAL A 129 24.49 8.61 -12.76
C VAL A 129 23.52 9.61 -13.40
N VAL A 130 22.46 9.96 -12.69
CA VAL A 130 21.53 11.04 -13.07
C VAL A 130 21.94 12.31 -12.33
N PRO A 131 22.30 13.42 -13.02
CA PRO A 131 22.83 14.62 -12.36
C PRO A 131 21.91 15.25 -11.32
N GLY A 132 20.59 15.11 -11.48
CA GLY A 132 19.61 15.56 -10.48
C GLY A 132 19.68 14.72 -9.19
N LEU A 133 19.71 13.39 -9.33
CA LEU A 133 19.83 12.48 -8.19
C LEU A 133 21.19 12.60 -7.51
N ALA A 134 22.28 12.79 -8.27
CA ALA A 134 23.61 13.00 -7.71
C ALA A 134 23.67 14.26 -6.83
N ARG A 135 23.09 15.38 -7.30
CA ARG A 135 23.00 16.63 -6.51
C ARG A 135 22.14 16.46 -5.26
N ALA A 136 21.02 15.75 -5.37
CA ALA A 136 20.17 15.44 -4.22
C ALA A 136 20.88 14.55 -3.20
N ALA A 137 21.63 13.54 -3.66
CA ALA A 137 22.41 12.65 -2.81
C ALA A 137 23.49 13.41 -2.04
N GLU A 138 24.25 14.28 -2.70
CA GLU A 138 25.26 15.14 -2.04
C GLU A 138 24.62 16.07 -1.02
N ALA A 139 23.49 16.70 -1.35
CA ALA A 139 22.75 17.55 -0.42
C ALA A 139 22.17 16.78 0.79
N SER A 140 21.98 15.47 0.66
CA SER A 140 21.44 14.60 1.72
C SER A 140 22.51 13.98 2.63
N LYS A 141 23.79 14.10 2.28
CA LYS A 141 24.89 13.57 3.11
C LYS A 141 24.84 14.18 4.52
N GLY A 142 24.82 13.32 5.54
CA GLY A 142 24.73 13.71 6.94
C GLY A 142 23.31 14.02 7.45
N LEU A 143 22.31 14.01 6.57
CA LEU A 143 20.89 14.14 6.96
C LEU A 143 20.22 12.78 7.16
N LEU A 144 20.60 11.80 6.35
CA LEU A 144 20.14 10.42 6.49
C LEU A 144 21.11 9.69 7.43
N LYS A 145 20.59 9.22 8.57
CA LYS A 145 21.30 8.29 9.45
C LYS A 145 21.01 6.88 8.96
N ASP A 146 22.02 6.01 9.03
CA ASP A 146 21.79 4.59 8.79
C ASP A 146 20.70 4.08 9.74
N ALA A 147 19.89 3.15 9.25
CA ALA A 147 18.94 2.45 10.10
C ALA A 147 19.73 1.45 10.94
N ASP A 148 19.82 1.71 12.25
CA ASP A 148 20.35 0.75 13.24
C ASP A 148 19.51 -0.53 13.30
#